data_AF-A0A812JQM8-F1
#
_entry.id   AF-A0A812JQM8-F1
#
_cell.length_a   1.000
_cell.length_b   1.000
_cell.length_c   1.000
_cell.angle_alpha   90.00
_cell.angle_beta   90.00
_cell.angle_gamma   90.00
#
_symmetry.space_group_name_H-M   'P 1'
#
loop_
_entity.id
_entity.type
_entity.pdbx_description
1 polymer ?
#
loop_
_entity_poly.entity_id
_entity_poly.type
_entity_poly.pdbx_seq_one_letter_code
_entity_poly.pdbx_strand_id
1 'polypeptide(L)'
;EAAKEGEALEGEAAAGTEVDKRRAPKNKAKEESVVRTVISFDKGGVWSYLKPPRVDSTGKQIDCPPDKCWLHLHGITNFHNYAPFYSTDNAIGIIMGTGNVGPYLRFEPDQTNTYLSRDGGLTWLEAHKGAFIYEYGDHGGLVVMADDVRKTKLVVFSWNEGQSWYDFELSSMPIEVDNIVTEPNATSTKFLLYGTRGDTGVMYHLNFETLGQPLCKGVWAADSVSSDYETWSPSDGKSTEKCLMGKQVTYTRRKQTSECFNGEKFERPISKK
;
A
#
# COMPACT_ATOMS: atom_id res chain seq x y z
N GLU A 1 -25.42 -1.35 -63.69
CA GLU A 1 -24.11 -1.44 -63.02
C GLU A 1 -24.05 -0.36 -61.96
N ALA A 2 -24.15 -0.74 -60.69
CA ALA A 2 -23.01 -1.02 -59.79
C ALA A 2 -22.43 0.31 -59.25
N ALA A 3 -22.72 0.64 -57.99
CA ALA A 3 -21.77 0.56 -56.84
C ALA A 3 -21.00 1.90 -56.70
N LYS A 4 -20.59 2.44 -55.55
CA LYS A 4 -20.82 2.31 -54.09
C LYS A 4 -19.91 3.40 -53.47
N GLU A 5 -20.23 3.87 -52.27
CA GLU A 5 -19.30 4.35 -51.22
C GLU A 5 -18.53 5.70 -51.47
N GLY A 6 -18.30 6.55 -50.47
CA GLY A 6 -18.53 6.42 -49.03
C GLY A 6 -18.37 7.74 -48.28
N GLU A 7 -19.09 7.82 -47.16
CA GLU A 7 -18.90 8.79 -46.08
C GLU A 7 -17.49 8.70 -45.50
N ALA A 8 -16.88 9.86 -45.26
CA ALA A 8 -15.79 10.02 -44.32
C ALA A 8 -16.26 11.02 -43.24
N LEU A 9 -16.76 10.48 -42.14
CA LEU A 9 -16.85 11.18 -40.86
C LEU A 9 -16.00 10.35 -39.89
N GLU A 10 -14.75 10.79 -39.73
CA GLU A 10 -13.88 10.33 -38.66
C GLU A 10 -14.54 10.73 -37.33
N GLY A 11 -15.09 9.74 -36.62
CA GLY A 11 -15.48 9.89 -35.24
C GLY A 11 -14.25 9.86 -34.35
N GLU A 12 -13.94 11.00 -33.73
CA GLU A 12 -13.04 11.08 -32.58
C GLU A 12 -13.56 10.16 -31.47
N ALA A 13 -12.88 9.03 -31.25
CA ALA A 13 -13.06 8.25 -30.05
C ALA A 13 -12.41 9.02 -28.89
N ALA A 14 -13.23 9.59 -28.01
CA ALA A 14 -12.78 10.19 -26.76
C ALA A 14 -11.89 9.18 -26.00
N ALA A 15 -10.64 9.57 -25.74
CA ALA A 15 -9.72 8.79 -24.95
C ALA A 15 -10.20 8.78 -23.49
N GLY A 16 -10.87 7.68 -23.10
CA GLY A 16 -11.25 7.45 -21.70
C GLY A 16 -10.04 7.52 -20.76
N THR A 17 -10.30 7.93 -19.52
CA THR A 17 -9.28 8.04 -18.47
C THR A 17 -8.67 6.67 -18.17
N GLU A 18 -7.49 6.64 -17.52
CA GLU A 18 -6.87 5.36 -17.11
C GLU A 18 -7.78 4.55 -16.17
N VAL A 19 -8.66 5.22 -15.44
CA VAL A 19 -9.71 4.66 -14.57
C VAL A 19 -10.83 4.00 -15.37
N ASP A 20 -11.29 4.62 -16.47
CA ASP A 20 -12.31 4.01 -17.35
C ASP A 20 -11.82 2.68 -17.93
N LYS A 21 -10.51 2.56 -18.15
CA LYS A 21 -9.85 1.31 -18.58
C LYS A 21 -9.77 0.25 -17.48
N ARG A 22 -9.81 0.64 -16.20
CA ARG A 22 -9.87 -0.26 -15.03
C ARG A 22 -11.23 -0.98 -14.93
N ARG A 23 -12.31 -0.29 -15.26
CA ARG A 23 -13.70 -0.76 -15.05
C ARG A 23 -14.29 -1.56 -16.21
N ALA A 24 -13.56 -1.72 -17.31
CA ALA A 24 -14.04 -2.46 -18.48
C ALA A 24 -14.04 -3.99 -18.22
N PRO A 25 -15.19 -4.69 -18.38
CA PRO A 25 -15.24 -6.14 -18.20
C PRO A 25 -14.48 -6.83 -19.32
N LYS A 26 -13.36 -7.49 -18.98
CA LYS A 26 -12.61 -8.34 -19.92
C LYS A 26 -13.03 -9.80 -19.77
N ASN A 27 -13.99 -10.22 -20.59
CA ASN A 27 -14.24 -11.64 -20.85
C ASN A 27 -13.17 -12.17 -21.81
N LYS A 28 -12.10 -12.77 -21.27
CA LYS A 28 -11.33 -13.81 -21.97
C LYS A 28 -10.98 -14.89 -20.96
N ALA A 29 -11.50 -16.10 -21.18
CA ALA A 29 -11.02 -17.32 -20.54
C ALA A 29 -9.54 -17.48 -20.92
N LYS A 30 -8.66 -17.00 -20.04
CA LYS A 30 -7.22 -17.13 -20.16
C LYS A 30 -6.88 -18.38 -19.36
N GLU A 31 -6.19 -19.32 -19.99
CA GLU A 31 -5.51 -20.43 -19.33
C GLU A 31 -4.85 -19.88 -18.05
N GLU A 32 -5.27 -20.34 -16.87
CA GLU A 32 -4.85 -19.78 -15.59
C GLU A 32 -3.35 -20.02 -15.42
N SER A 33 -2.55 -19.02 -15.80
CA SER A 33 -1.13 -19.01 -15.49
C SER A 33 -1.01 -18.99 -13.97
N VAL A 34 -0.43 -20.04 -13.39
CA VAL A 34 -0.16 -20.10 -11.95
C VAL A 34 0.90 -19.05 -11.63
N VAL A 35 0.47 -17.95 -11.01
CA VAL A 35 1.36 -16.85 -10.58
C VAL A 35 1.67 -16.98 -9.10
N ARG A 36 2.95 -16.82 -8.74
CA ARG A 36 3.42 -16.80 -7.35
C ARG A 36 4.37 -15.63 -7.13
N THR A 37 4.30 -15.01 -5.95
CA THR A 37 5.15 -13.88 -5.56
C THR A 37 6.37 -14.36 -4.78
N VAL A 38 7.54 -13.84 -5.14
CA VAL A 38 8.82 -14.06 -4.43
C VAL A 38 9.50 -12.73 -4.14
N ILE A 39 10.32 -12.69 -3.08
CA ILE A 39 11.11 -11.55 -2.65
C ILE A 39 12.58 -11.93 -2.50
N SER A 40 13.47 -10.97 -2.74
CA SER A 40 14.91 -11.08 -2.50
C SER A 40 15.39 -9.86 -1.70
N PHE A 41 16.31 -10.11 -0.76
CA PHE A 41 16.91 -9.10 0.11
C PHE A 41 18.38 -8.81 -0.25
N ASP A 42 18.91 -9.49 -1.26
CA ASP A 42 20.30 -9.45 -1.70
C ASP A 42 20.43 -9.08 -3.20
N LYS A 43 19.50 -8.25 -3.68
CA LYS A 43 19.40 -7.79 -5.09
C LYS A 43 19.29 -8.92 -6.12
N GLY A 44 18.49 -9.93 -5.80
CA GLY A 44 18.13 -11.00 -6.71
C GLY A 44 19.06 -12.21 -6.66
N GLY A 45 19.97 -12.29 -5.69
CA GLY A 45 20.83 -13.45 -5.48
C GLY A 45 20.03 -14.67 -5.00
N VAL A 46 19.27 -14.50 -3.92
CA VAL A 46 18.40 -15.52 -3.34
C VAL A 46 16.97 -15.00 -3.26
N TRP A 47 16.04 -15.85 -3.65
CA TRP A 47 14.61 -15.59 -3.63
C TRP A 47 13.91 -16.50 -2.62
N SER A 48 12.89 -15.96 -1.96
CA SER A 48 12.00 -16.72 -1.08
C SER A 48 10.56 -16.28 -1.27
N TYR A 49 9.61 -17.17 -1.00
CA TYR A 49 8.20 -16.80 -0.94
C TYR A 49 7.92 -15.85 0.23
N LEU A 50 6.90 -15.00 0.07
CA LEU A 50 6.44 -14.13 1.14
C LEU A 50 5.77 -14.95 2.25
N LYS A 51 6.17 -14.68 3.50
CA LYS A 51 5.56 -15.34 4.66
C LYS A 51 4.11 -14.87 4.81
N PRO A 52 3.13 -15.79 4.91
CA PRO A 52 1.75 -15.40 5.16
C PRO A 52 1.60 -14.86 6.60
N PRO A 53 0.71 -13.88 6.83
CA PRO A 53 0.31 -13.50 8.17
C PRO A 53 -0.35 -14.68 8.90
N ARG A 54 -0.19 -14.72 10.24
CA ARG A 54 -0.77 -15.79 11.07
C ARG A 54 -2.26 -15.59 11.33
N VAL A 55 -2.68 -14.34 11.40
CA VAL A 55 -4.05 -13.91 11.64
C VAL A 55 -4.44 -12.88 10.61
N ASP A 56 -5.74 -12.81 10.37
CA ASP A 56 -6.32 -11.84 9.49
C ASP A 56 -6.63 -10.51 10.21
N SER A 57 -7.11 -9.51 9.47
CA SER A 57 -7.42 -8.17 10.00
C SER A 57 -8.49 -8.18 11.09
N THR A 58 -9.28 -9.25 11.22
CA THR A 58 -10.30 -9.45 12.26
C THR A 58 -9.80 -10.28 13.45
N GLY A 59 -8.53 -10.70 13.43
CA GLY A 59 -7.91 -11.54 14.45
C GLY A 59 -8.18 -13.05 14.28
N LYS A 60 -8.83 -13.47 13.18
CA LYS A 60 -9.08 -14.89 12.89
C LYS A 60 -7.80 -15.53 12.36
N GLN A 61 -7.50 -16.75 12.80
CA GLN A 61 -6.36 -17.51 12.26
C GLN A 61 -6.52 -17.79 10.77
N ILE A 62 -5.44 -17.60 10.03
CA ILE A 62 -5.35 -17.95 8.60
C ILE A 62 -4.80 -19.37 8.50
N ASP A 63 -5.61 -20.28 7.95
CA ASP A 63 -5.17 -21.65 7.67
C ASP A 63 -4.32 -21.68 6.39
N CYS A 64 -3.01 -21.75 6.57
CA CYS A 64 -2.03 -21.73 5.50
C CYS A 64 -0.92 -22.73 5.82
N PRO A 65 -1.05 -23.99 5.36
CA PRO A 65 -0.08 -25.03 5.66
C PRO A 65 1.32 -24.66 5.14
N PRO A 66 2.38 -24.96 5.91
CA PRO A 66 3.76 -24.80 5.44
C PRO A 66 3.98 -25.49 4.08
N ASP A 67 4.84 -24.90 3.25
CA ASP A 67 5.28 -25.41 1.94
C ASP A 67 4.18 -25.60 0.87
N LYS A 68 2.95 -25.15 1.13
CA LYS A 68 1.84 -25.21 0.17
C LYS A 68 1.12 -23.88 -0.01
N CYS A 69 1.41 -22.90 0.83
CA CYS A 69 0.67 -21.66 0.91
C CYS A 69 1.59 -20.51 1.34
N TRP A 70 1.45 -19.37 0.66
CA TRP A 70 2.25 -18.16 0.87
C TRP A 70 1.40 -16.92 0.62
N LEU A 71 1.95 -15.76 0.94
CA LEU A 71 1.35 -14.49 0.50
C LEU A 71 1.71 -14.22 -0.96
N HIS A 72 0.72 -13.80 -1.74
CA HIS A 72 0.85 -13.40 -3.12
C HIS A 72 0.25 -12.02 -3.31
N LEU A 73 0.94 -11.17 -4.05
CA LEU A 73 0.57 -9.77 -4.25
C LEU A 73 0.43 -9.45 -5.74
N HIS A 74 -0.57 -8.64 -6.07
CA HIS A 74 -0.71 -8.02 -7.36
C HIS A 74 0.38 -6.98 -7.57
N GLY A 75 1.20 -7.19 -8.61
CA GLY A 75 2.22 -6.25 -9.03
C GLY A 75 1.75 -5.33 -10.15
N ILE A 76 2.72 -4.63 -10.74
CA ILE A 76 2.50 -3.63 -11.80
C ILE A 76 1.81 -4.20 -13.04
N THR A 77 1.86 -5.50 -13.29
CA THR A 77 1.17 -6.12 -14.43
C THR A 77 -0.36 -6.15 -14.28
N ASN A 78 -0.87 -5.95 -13.06
CA ASN A 78 -2.30 -5.89 -12.76
C ASN A 78 -2.73 -4.54 -12.16
N PHE A 79 -1.93 -3.48 -12.38
CA PHE A 79 -2.17 -2.14 -11.80
C PHE A 79 -3.49 -1.49 -12.23
N HIS A 80 -4.08 -1.98 -13.32
CA HIS A 80 -5.39 -1.54 -13.78
C HIS A 80 -6.53 -2.09 -12.91
N ASN A 81 -6.33 -3.17 -12.15
CA ASN A 81 -7.39 -3.75 -11.33
C ASN A 81 -7.18 -3.54 -9.84
N TYR A 82 -5.91 -3.47 -9.40
CA TYR A 82 -5.56 -3.31 -8.01
C TYR A 82 -4.39 -2.34 -7.84
N ALA A 83 -4.38 -1.62 -6.72
CA ALA A 83 -3.20 -0.87 -6.30
C ALA A 83 -1.96 -1.79 -6.27
N PRO A 84 -0.91 -1.48 -7.04
CA PRO A 84 0.30 -2.30 -7.08
C PRO A 84 1.01 -2.22 -5.73
N PHE A 85 1.73 -3.26 -5.32
CA PHE A 85 2.58 -3.11 -4.15
C PHE A 85 3.65 -2.03 -4.40
N TYR A 86 3.84 -1.13 -3.43
CA TYR A 86 4.91 -0.12 -3.48
C TYR A 86 5.32 0.34 -2.08
N SER A 87 6.36 1.16 -2.05
CA SER A 87 6.91 1.87 -0.90
C SER A 87 7.43 3.22 -1.39
N THR A 88 7.80 4.12 -0.48
CA THR A 88 8.44 5.40 -0.81
C THR A 88 9.76 5.54 -0.06
N ASP A 89 10.67 6.36 -0.58
CA ASP A 89 11.99 6.58 0.02
C ASP A 89 11.90 7.10 1.47
N ASN A 90 10.81 7.78 1.82
CA ASN A 90 10.57 8.27 3.18
C ASN A 90 9.83 7.28 4.08
N ALA A 91 9.06 6.33 3.52
CA ALA A 91 8.33 5.31 4.26
C ALA A 91 9.19 4.07 4.56
N ILE A 92 10.27 4.27 5.32
CA ILE A 92 11.32 3.26 5.54
C ILE A 92 10.80 1.94 6.12
N GLY A 93 10.94 0.88 5.31
CA GLY A 93 10.56 -0.49 5.66
C GLY A 93 9.06 -0.77 5.50
N ILE A 94 8.25 0.25 5.21
CA ILE A 94 6.82 0.11 4.98
C ILE A 94 6.59 -0.32 3.54
N ILE A 95 5.89 -1.42 3.35
CA ILE A 95 5.43 -1.88 2.03
C ILE A 95 3.95 -2.19 2.18
N MET A 96 3.14 -1.70 1.26
CA MET A 96 1.75 -2.12 1.14
C MET A 96 1.54 -2.85 -0.17
N GLY A 97 0.53 -3.71 -0.20
CA GLY A 97 0.22 -4.53 -1.35
C GLY A 97 -1.15 -5.17 -1.23
N THR A 98 -1.78 -5.38 -2.38
CA THR A 98 -3.09 -6.02 -2.48
C THR A 98 -2.92 -7.41 -3.08
N GLY A 99 -3.57 -8.44 -2.54
CA GLY A 99 -3.42 -9.82 -3.02
C GLY A 99 -4.11 -10.84 -2.13
N ASN A 100 -3.57 -12.05 -2.03
CA ASN A 100 -4.20 -13.13 -1.28
C ASN A 100 -3.18 -14.06 -0.63
N VAL A 101 -3.62 -14.80 0.40
CA VAL A 101 -2.88 -15.92 0.96
C VAL A 101 -3.39 -17.22 0.33
N GLY A 102 -2.49 -18.06 -0.18
CA GLY A 102 -2.86 -19.30 -0.85
C GLY A 102 -1.71 -19.97 -1.60
N PRO A 103 -2.00 -20.99 -2.41
CA PRO A 103 -0.99 -21.69 -3.23
C PRO A 103 -0.53 -20.91 -4.47
N TYR A 104 -1.30 -19.90 -4.89
CA TYR A 104 -1.04 -19.01 -6.02
C TYR A 104 -1.92 -17.74 -5.94
N LEU A 105 -1.55 -16.74 -6.74
CA LEU A 105 -2.24 -15.46 -6.83
C LEU A 105 -3.64 -15.64 -7.44
N ARG A 106 -4.65 -15.08 -6.77
CA ARG A 106 -6.04 -15.00 -7.24
C ARG A 106 -6.30 -13.66 -7.90
N PHE A 107 -7.27 -13.60 -8.81
CA PHE A 107 -7.62 -12.36 -9.53
C PHE A 107 -9.05 -11.92 -9.24
N GLU A 108 -9.78 -12.68 -8.44
CA GLU A 108 -11.13 -12.40 -8.02
C GLU A 108 -11.12 -11.35 -6.89
N PRO A 109 -11.89 -10.24 -7.00
CA PRO A 109 -11.89 -9.18 -6.00
C PRO A 109 -12.32 -9.62 -4.59
N ASP A 110 -13.20 -10.61 -4.46
CA ASP A 110 -13.66 -11.16 -3.18
C ASP A 110 -12.64 -12.06 -2.49
N GLN A 111 -11.60 -12.49 -3.20
CA GLN A 111 -10.47 -13.25 -2.67
C GLN A 111 -9.24 -12.39 -2.40
N THR A 112 -9.36 -11.08 -2.58
CA THR A 112 -8.25 -10.14 -2.53
C THR A 112 -8.37 -9.24 -1.30
N ASN A 113 -7.30 -9.17 -0.51
CA ASN A 113 -7.16 -8.37 0.70
C ASN A 113 -5.96 -7.43 0.60
N THR A 114 -5.88 -6.47 1.52
CA THR A 114 -4.78 -5.50 1.61
C THR A 114 -3.83 -5.88 2.73
N TYR A 115 -2.53 -5.87 2.45
CA TYR A 115 -1.47 -6.31 3.35
C TYR A 115 -0.43 -5.20 3.56
N LEU A 116 0.20 -5.21 4.73
CA LEU A 116 1.25 -4.27 5.10
C LEU A 116 2.45 -5.03 5.67
N SER A 117 3.66 -4.61 5.31
CA SER A 117 4.90 -4.99 5.96
C SER A 117 5.56 -3.74 6.55
N ARG A 118 6.18 -3.89 7.73
CA ARG A 118 6.93 -2.82 8.42
C ARG A 118 8.45 -3.04 8.39
N ASP A 119 8.89 -4.21 7.93
CA ASP A 119 10.28 -4.66 8.02
C ASP A 119 10.87 -4.99 6.64
N GLY A 120 10.37 -4.32 5.60
CA GLY A 120 10.88 -4.47 4.24
C GLY A 120 10.44 -5.76 3.56
N GLY A 121 9.35 -6.38 4.00
CA GLY A 121 8.76 -7.58 3.40
C GLY A 121 9.15 -8.90 4.05
N LEU A 122 9.84 -8.88 5.20
CA LEU A 122 10.19 -10.09 5.97
C LEU A 122 8.97 -10.68 6.67
N THR A 123 8.13 -9.82 7.24
CA THR A 123 6.85 -10.17 7.86
C THR A 123 5.73 -9.28 7.31
N TRP A 124 4.53 -9.82 7.30
CA TRP A 124 3.34 -9.18 6.77
C TRP A 124 2.20 -9.31 7.77
N LEU A 125 1.32 -8.31 7.79
CA LEU A 125 0.02 -8.33 8.44
C LEU A 125 -1.06 -8.10 7.39
N GLU A 126 -2.25 -8.66 7.60
CA GLU A 126 -3.44 -8.30 6.80
C GLU A 126 -3.98 -6.98 7.38
N ALA A 127 -3.89 -5.90 6.61
CA ALA A 127 -4.31 -4.56 7.02
C ALA A 127 -5.84 -4.43 6.98
N HIS A 128 -6.47 -4.94 5.93
CA HIS A 128 -7.92 -4.86 5.75
C HIS A 128 -8.42 -5.95 4.80
N LYS A 129 -9.68 -6.39 5.00
CA LYS A 129 -10.39 -7.25 4.04
C LYS A 129 -10.79 -6.47 2.79
N GLY A 130 -10.59 -7.05 1.62
CA GLY A 130 -10.83 -6.35 0.36
C GLY A 130 -9.59 -5.63 -0.17
N ALA A 131 -9.66 -5.28 -1.45
CA ALA A 131 -8.68 -4.45 -2.12
C ALA A 131 -8.92 -2.98 -1.81
N PHE A 132 -7.84 -2.29 -1.44
CA PHE A 132 -7.85 -0.86 -1.15
C PHE A 132 -6.76 -0.18 -1.98
N ILE A 133 -7.04 1.06 -2.36
CA ILE A 133 -6.00 2.02 -2.73
C ILE A 133 -5.48 2.68 -1.46
N TYR A 134 -4.19 3.02 -1.45
CA TYR A 134 -3.52 3.53 -0.27
C TYR A 134 -2.42 4.52 -0.64
N GLU A 135 -2.13 5.42 0.28
CA GLU A 135 -1.08 6.43 0.17
C GLU A 135 -0.43 6.69 1.54
N TYR A 136 0.84 7.08 1.51
CA TYR A 136 1.66 7.35 2.70
C TYR A 136 1.75 8.84 3.01
N GLY A 137 1.86 9.17 4.29
CA GLY A 137 2.18 10.51 4.76
C GLY A 137 3.05 10.45 6.01
N ASP A 138 3.48 11.62 6.48
CA ASP A 138 4.35 11.78 7.64
C ASP A 138 5.55 10.80 7.64
N HIS A 139 6.21 10.65 6.50
CA HIS A 139 7.37 9.77 6.32
C HIS A 139 7.05 8.29 6.56
N GLY A 140 5.87 7.85 6.11
CA GLY A 140 5.32 6.52 6.33
C GLY A 140 4.70 6.31 7.72
N GLY A 141 4.71 7.33 8.58
CA GLY A 141 4.07 7.29 9.89
C GLY A 141 2.54 7.30 9.82
N LEU A 142 1.98 7.80 8.71
CA LEU A 142 0.56 7.84 8.43
C LEU A 142 0.26 7.08 7.14
N VAL A 143 -0.75 6.22 7.17
CA VAL A 143 -1.24 5.44 6.04
C VAL A 143 -2.71 5.74 5.89
N VAL A 144 -3.15 6.11 4.69
CA VAL A 144 -4.55 6.41 4.38
C VAL A 144 -5.00 5.51 3.24
N MET A 145 -6.17 4.89 3.37
CA MET A 145 -6.69 3.91 2.42
C MET A 145 -8.18 4.10 2.16
N ALA A 146 -8.66 3.66 1.00
CA ALA A 146 -10.08 3.56 0.70
C ALA A 146 -10.35 2.38 -0.25
N ASP A 147 -11.56 1.82 -0.20
CA ASP A 147 -12.00 0.77 -1.12
C ASP A 147 -12.10 1.37 -2.54
N ASP A 148 -11.25 0.90 -3.44
CA ASP A 148 -11.16 1.34 -4.85
C ASP A 148 -11.84 0.36 -5.82
N VAL A 149 -12.48 -0.69 -5.29
CA VAL A 149 -13.23 -1.67 -6.07
C VAL A 149 -14.73 -1.43 -5.96
N ARG A 150 -15.21 -1.04 -4.77
CA ARG A 150 -16.62 -0.81 -4.47
C ARG A 150 -16.86 0.62 -4.05
N LYS A 151 -18.11 1.06 -4.23
CA LYS A 151 -18.57 2.35 -3.73
C LYS A 151 -18.42 2.40 -2.21
N THR A 152 -17.76 3.43 -1.70
CA THR A 152 -17.49 3.59 -0.26
C THR A 152 -17.86 4.98 0.23
N LYS A 153 -18.16 5.06 1.53
CA LYS A 153 -18.28 6.32 2.28
C LYS A 153 -17.12 6.52 3.24
N LEU A 154 -16.24 5.53 3.36
CA LEU A 154 -15.23 5.44 4.40
C LEU A 154 -13.84 5.59 3.80
N VAL A 155 -13.01 6.33 4.53
CA VAL A 155 -11.56 6.25 4.49
C VAL A 155 -11.12 5.50 5.74
N VAL A 156 -10.14 4.62 5.58
CA VAL A 156 -9.52 3.89 6.68
C VAL A 156 -8.09 4.40 6.80
N PHE A 157 -7.64 4.71 8.02
CA PHE A 157 -6.28 5.22 8.22
C PHE A 157 -5.60 4.59 9.44
N SER A 158 -4.27 4.57 9.40
CA SER A 158 -3.42 4.15 10.51
C SER A 158 -2.32 5.18 10.69
N TRP A 159 -2.17 5.70 11.91
CA TRP A 159 -1.04 6.54 12.28
C TRP A 159 0.04 5.78 13.04
N ASN A 160 -0.03 4.45 13.12
CA ASN A 160 0.92 3.59 13.83
C ASN A 160 1.33 2.40 12.95
N GLU A 161 1.58 2.67 11.67
CA GLU A 161 2.21 1.73 10.73
C GLU A 161 1.47 0.37 10.69
N GLY A 162 0.13 0.41 10.76
CA GLY A 162 -0.75 -0.76 10.65
C GLY A 162 -1.02 -1.53 11.95
N GLN A 163 -0.62 -1.02 13.13
CA GLN A 163 -0.94 -1.67 14.41
C GLN A 163 -2.42 -1.51 14.79
N SER A 164 -3.00 -0.34 14.54
CA SER A 164 -4.43 -0.08 14.62
C SER A 164 -4.91 0.73 13.41
N TRP A 165 -6.19 0.55 13.10
CA TRP A 165 -6.87 1.18 11.98
C TRP A 165 -8.13 1.88 12.46
N TYR A 166 -8.45 3.01 11.83
CA TYR A 166 -9.55 3.88 12.20
C TYR A 166 -10.37 4.24 10.96
N ASP A 167 -11.69 4.18 11.10
CA ASP A 167 -12.62 4.55 10.05
C ASP A 167 -12.99 6.04 10.14
N PHE A 168 -13.07 6.69 9.00
CA PHE A 168 -13.49 8.08 8.85
C PHE A 168 -14.55 8.18 7.74
N GLU A 169 -15.74 8.67 8.09
CA GLU A 169 -16.82 8.86 7.12
C GLU A 169 -16.61 10.15 6.31
N LEU A 170 -16.40 10.01 5.00
CA LEU A 170 -16.21 11.12 4.07
C LEU A 170 -17.48 11.93 3.86
N SER A 171 -18.60 11.24 3.62
CA SER A 171 -19.89 11.85 3.33
C SER A 171 -21.03 10.86 3.47
N SER A 172 -22.26 11.36 3.53
CA SER A 172 -23.47 10.54 3.59
C SER A 172 -23.74 9.74 2.30
N MET A 173 -23.12 10.11 1.17
CA MET A 173 -23.28 9.44 -0.12
C MET A 173 -22.00 8.71 -0.53
N PRO A 174 -22.10 7.46 -1.03
CA PRO A 174 -20.91 6.72 -1.40
C PRO A 174 -20.31 7.26 -2.70
N ILE A 175 -19.00 7.16 -2.83
CA ILE A 175 -18.21 7.54 -4.00
C ILE A 175 -17.49 6.30 -4.55
N GLU A 176 -17.19 6.32 -5.83
CA GLU A 176 -16.22 5.39 -6.43
C GLU A 176 -14.86 6.09 -6.36
N VAL A 177 -13.94 5.55 -5.56
CA VAL A 177 -12.63 6.16 -5.35
C VAL A 177 -11.73 5.83 -6.54
N ASP A 178 -11.08 6.84 -7.11
CA ASP A 178 -10.15 6.66 -8.22
C ASP A 178 -8.70 6.68 -7.72
N ASN A 179 -8.38 7.59 -6.80
CA ASN A 179 -7.04 7.67 -6.21
C ASN A 179 -7.02 8.44 -4.88
N ILE A 180 -5.95 8.21 -4.13
CA ILE A 180 -5.52 9.02 -2.98
C ILE A 180 -4.11 9.50 -3.32
N VAL A 181 -3.87 10.80 -3.25
CA VAL A 181 -2.56 11.38 -3.55
C VAL A 181 -2.10 12.29 -2.43
N THR A 182 -0.80 12.36 -2.27
CA THR A 182 -0.10 13.24 -1.34
C THR A 182 1.00 14.02 -2.08
N GLU A 183 1.74 14.85 -1.37
CA GLU A 183 2.93 15.47 -1.95
C GLU A 183 4.00 14.40 -2.29
N PRO A 184 4.84 14.60 -3.33
CA PRO A 184 5.71 13.54 -3.88
C PRO A 184 6.64 12.81 -2.89
N ASN A 185 7.03 13.45 -1.79
CA ASN A 185 7.93 12.89 -0.80
C ASN A 185 7.22 12.21 0.38
N ALA A 186 5.88 12.14 0.41
CA ALA A 186 5.10 11.57 1.50
C ALA A 186 5.46 12.09 2.92
N THR A 187 5.86 13.36 3.06
CA THR A 187 6.18 14.04 4.33
C THR A 187 4.97 14.75 4.93
N SER A 188 3.98 15.09 4.11
CA SER A 188 2.77 15.78 4.55
C SER A 188 1.79 14.86 5.29
N THR A 189 0.93 15.45 6.10
CA THR A 189 -0.26 14.81 6.72
C THR A 189 -1.56 15.20 6.00
N LYS A 190 -1.44 15.77 4.79
CA LYS A 190 -2.55 16.21 3.96
C LYS A 190 -2.63 15.35 2.71
N PHE A 191 -3.85 14.95 2.36
CA PHE A 191 -4.12 14.09 1.21
C PHE A 191 -5.25 14.66 0.38
N LEU A 192 -5.21 14.38 -0.92
CA LEU A 192 -6.33 14.59 -1.82
C LEU A 192 -6.87 13.22 -2.21
N LEU A 193 -8.11 12.97 -1.82
CA LEU A 193 -8.87 11.82 -2.30
C LEU A 193 -9.82 12.32 -3.38
N TYR A 194 -9.85 11.65 -4.53
CA TYR A 194 -10.79 12.00 -5.59
C TYR A 194 -11.38 10.77 -6.27
N GLY A 195 -12.51 10.98 -6.92
CA GLY A 195 -13.25 9.94 -7.61
C GLY A 195 -14.55 10.44 -8.22
N THR A 196 -15.48 9.52 -8.46
CA THR A 196 -16.75 9.81 -9.13
C THR A 196 -17.94 9.49 -8.25
N ARG A 197 -19.01 10.27 -8.42
CA ARG A 197 -20.34 10.00 -7.88
C ARG A 197 -21.35 10.10 -9.01
N GLY A 198 -21.63 8.96 -9.65
CA GLY A 198 -22.30 8.96 -10.95
C GLY A 198 -21.39 9.65 -11.97
N ASP A 199 -21.94 10.60 -12.73
CA ASP A 199 -21.20 11.33 -13.76
C ASP A 199 -20.47 12.59 -13.23
N THR A 200 -20.47 12.82 -11.90
CA THR A 200 -19.85 13.98 -11.28
C THR A 200 -18.53 13.62 -10.60
N GLY A 201 -17.46 14.33 -10.93
CA GLY A 201 -16.19 14.25 -10.22
C GLY A 201 -16.28 14.88 -8.82
N VAL A 202 -15.72 14.23 -7.82
CA VAL A 202 -15.70 14.68 -6.42
C VAL A 202 -14.27 14.61 -5.89
N MET A 203 -13.89 15.61 -5.11
CA MET A 203 -12.58 15.71 -4.47
C MET A 203 -12.73 16.08 -3.00
N TYR A 204 -11.98 15.40 -2.13
CA TYR A 204 -11.90 15.63 -0.70
C TYR A 204 -10.45 15.97 -0.33
N HIS A 205 -10.28 17.08 0.40
CA HIS A 205 -9.02 17.42 1.03
C HIS A 205 -9.03 16.91 2.47
N LEU A 206 -8.23 15.89 2.75
CA LEU A 206 -8.10 15.27 4.06
C LEU A 206 -6.92 15.90 4.79
N ASN A 207 -7.17 16.54 5.93
CA ASN A 207 -6.13 17.16 6.74
C ASN A 207 -6.02 16.46 8.11
N PHE A 208 -4.99 15.64 8.31
CA PHE A 208 -4.79 14.91 9.55
C PHE A 208 -4.09 15.73 10.65
N GLU A 209 -3.65 16.97 10.37
CA GLU A 209 -3.15 17.88 11.41
C GLU A 209 -4.21 18.15 12.49
N THR A 210 -5.49 18.08 12.13
CA THR A 210 -6.61 18.32 13.06
C THR A 210 -6.76 17.23 14.13
N LEU A 211 -6.06 16.09 14.00
CA LEU A 211 -5.97 15.09 15.07
C LEU A 211 -5.26 15.62 16.32
N GLY A 212 -4.51 16.72 16.21
CA GLY A 212 -3.87 17.37 17.35
C GLY A 212 -2.75 16.56 17.98
N GLN A 213 -2.16 15.61 17.25
CA GLN A 213 -1.03 14.82 17.72
C GLN A 213 0.22 15.70 17.89
N PRO A 214 1.01 15.50 18.95
CA PRO A 214 2.23 16.27 19.18
C PRO A 214 3.31 15.91 18.16
N LEU A 215 4.35 16.75 18.07
CA LEU A 215 5.57 16.41 17.35
C LEU A 215 6.40 15.40 18.12
N CYS A 216 6.95 14.40 17.41
CA CYS A 216 7.81 13.38 17.97
C CYS A 216 9.13 13.94 18.49
N LYS A 217 9.62 13.41 19.62
CA LYS A 217 10.80 13.89 20.34
C LYS A 217 11.90 12.83 20.43
N GLY A 218 13.13 13.29 20.67
CA GLY A 218 14.24 12.41 21.01
C GLY A 218 14.88 11.68 19.83
N VAL A 219 14.84 12.24 18.61
CA VAL A 219 15.41 11.61 17.39
C VAL A 219 16.90 11.20 17.55
N TRP A 220 17.70 12.03 18.25
CA TRP A 220 19.13 11.75 18.48
C TRP A 220 19.40 10.76 19.63
N ALA A 221 18.36 10.39 20.37
CA ALA A 221 18.39 9.41 21.46
C ALA A 221 17.47 8.23 21.14
N ALA A 222 17.43 7.82 19.86
CA ALA A 222 16.66 6.66 19.43
C ALA A 222 16.95 5.42 20.31
N ASP A 223 15.94 4.56 20.48
CA ASP A 223 15.94 3.39 21.37
C ASP A 223 15.91 3.69 22.88
N SER A 224 16.08 4.95 23.30
CA SER A 224 15.87 5.32 24.70
C SER A 224 14.38 5.31 25.08
N VAL A 225 14.10 5.18 26.39
CA VAL A 225 12.72 5.17 26.92
C VAL A 225 12.01 6.50 26.70
N SER A 226 12.74 7.61 26.72
CA SER A 226 12.20 8.97 26.54
C SER A 226 12.14 9.43 25.08
N SER A 227 12.53 8.58 24.13
CA SER A 227 12.50 8.88 22.69
C SER A 227 11.31 8.23 22.01
N ASP A 228 10.70 8.97 21.08
CA ASP A 228 9.67 8.46 20.18
C ASP A 228 10.22 7.67 18.99
N TYR A 229 11.54 7.52 18.91
CA TYR A 229 12.22 6.91 17.79
C TYR A 229 12.97 5.64 18.19
N GLU A 230 13.05 4.71 17.25
CA GLU A 230 13.82 3.46 17.30
C GLU A 230 14.81 3.40 16.14
N THR A 231 15.86 2.61 16.29
CA THR A 231 16.75 2.28 15.19
C THR A 231 16.27 1.04 14.45
N TRP A 232 16.30 1.11 13.13
CA TRP A 232 15.96 0.00 12.25
C TRP A 232 17.03 -0.19 11.18
N SER A 233 17.33 -1.42 10.81
CA SER A 233 18.25 -1.75 9.73
C SER A 233 17.63 -2.84 8.87
N PRO A 234 17.72 -2.74 7.53
CA PRO A 234 17.26 -3.81 6.67
C PRO A 234 18.02 -5.11 6.99
N SER A 235 17.33 -6.24 6.89
CA SER A 235 17.89 -7.56 7.15
C SER A 235 17.32 -8.56 6.12
N ASP A 236 18.05 -9.65 5.88
CA ASP A 236 17.55 -10.79 5.10
C ASP A 236 16.77 -11.80 5.97
N GLY A 237 16.68 -11.54 7.28
CA GLY A 237 16.04 -12.40 8.28
C GLY A 237 16.73 -13.75 8.50
N LYS A 238 17.91 -13.99 7.90
CA LYS A 238 18.69 -15.23 8.03
C LYS A 238 19.97 -15.01 8.83
N SER A 239 20.64 -13.89 8.59
CA SER A 239 21.85 -13.52 9.30
C SER A 239 21.54 -12.68 10.54
N THR A 240 22.30 -12.89 11.60
CA THR A 240 22.34 -11.98 12.75
C THR A 240 23.20 -10.75 12.45
N GLU A 241 23.99 -10.79 11.37
CA GLU A 241 24.78 -9.64 10.93
C GLU A 241 23.89 -8.58 10.26
N LYS A 242 24.10 -7.32 10.63
CA LYS A 242 23.38 -6.17 10.07
C LYS A 242 23.95 -5.70 8.72
N CYS A 243 24.84 -6.49 8.11
CA CYS A 243 25.48 -6.16 6.85
C CYS A 243 24.69 -6.79 5.70
N LEU A 244 24.20 -5.95 4.79
CA LEU A 244 23.61 -6.41 3.53
C LEU A 244 24.43 -5.84 2.38
N MET A 245 24.94 -6.74 1.54
CA MET A 245 25.76 -6.39 0.37
C MET A 245 26.98 -5.53 0.71
N GLY A 246 27.65 -5.83 1.84
CA GLY A 246 28.86 -5.11 2.25
C GLY A 246 28.60 -3.70 2.81
N LYS A 247 27.35 -3.37 3.14
CA LYS A 247 26.99 -2.11 3.80
C LYS A 247 26.06 -2.37 4.98
N GLN A 248 26.27 -1.62 6.06
CA GLN A 248 25.32 -1.56 7.16
C GLN A 248 24.68 -0.18 7.16
N VAL A 249 23.36 -0.13 6.94
CA VAL A 249 22.59 1.11 7.00
C VAL A 249 21.59 1.02 8.13
N THR A 250 21.65 1.99 9.04
CA THR A 250 20.73 2.12 10.17
C THR A 250 19.96 3.41 10.03
N TYR A 251 18.63 3.29 10.05
CA TYR A 251 17.67 4.38 9.98
C TYR A 251 17.10 4.64 11.37
N THR A 252 16.94 5.90 11.73
CA THR A 252 16.10 6.28 12.86
C THR A 252 14.66 6.43 12.36
N ARG A 253 13.70 5.73 12.95
CA ARG A 253 12.27 5.84 12.60
C ARG A 253 11.40 5.92 13.83
N ARG A 254 10.19 6.47 13.68
CA ARG A 254 9.25 6.56 14.79
C ARG A 254 8.88 5.14 15.27
N LYS A 255 8.74 4.98 16.58
CA LYS A 255 8.22 3.77 17.18
C LYS A 255 6.75 3.60 16.82
N GLN A 256 6.33 2.36 16.63
CA GLN A 256 4.93 2.05 16.36
C GLN A 256 4.01 2.47 17.52
N THR A 257 4.52 2.42 18.75
CA THR A 257 3.79 2.79 19.97
C THR A 257 3.81 4.28 20.29
N SER A 258 4.48 5.11 19.49
CA SER A 258 4.55 6.56 19.70
C SER A 258 3.46 7.27 18.92
N GLU A 259 2.51 7.87 19.65
CA GLU A 259 1.41 8.66 19.10
C GLU A 259 1.85 10.11 18.90
N CYS A 260 2.55 10.35 17.80
CA CYS A 260 3.07 11.65 17.41
C CYS A 260 3.32 11.71 15.90
N PHE A 261 3.46 12.92 15.35
CA PHE A 261 3.89 13.12 13.97
C PHE A 261 5.37 13.50 13.89
N ASN A 262 6.09 13.00 12.88
CA ASN A 262 7.47 13.39 12.62
C ASN A 262 7.55 14.88 12.24
N GLY A 263 6.58 15.34 11.43
CA GLY A 263 6.47 16.70 10.94
C GLY A 263 7.11 16.89 9.56
N GLU A 264 6.54 17.78 8.75
CA GLU A 264 6.84 17.91 7.31
C GLU A 264 8.31 18.19 6.98
N LYS A 265 9.03 18.87 7.88
CA LYS A 265 10.46 19.22 7.72
C LYS A 265 11.42 18.22 8.37
N PHE A 266 10.91 17.05 8.76
CA PHE A 266 11.72 16.04 9.43
C PHE A 266 12.79 15.47 8.48
N GLU A 267 14.05 15.62 8.85
CA GLU A 267 15.16 14.96 8.17
C GLU A 267 15.59 13.74 8.97
N ARG A 268 15.41 12.56 8.37
CA ARG A 268 15.70 11.29 9.02
C ARG A 268 17.21 11.10 9.22
N PRO A 269 17.69 10.87 10.45
CA PRO A 269 19.08 10.46 10.65
C PRO A 269 19.34 9.07 10.06
N ILE A 270 20.43 8.96 9.28
CA ILE A 270 20.88 7.71 8.66
C ILE A 270 22.35 7.52 9.02
N SER A 271 22.67 6.36 9.60
CA SER A 271 24.04 5.92 9.85
C SER A 271 24.44 4.87 8.82
N LYS A 272 25.60 5.04 8.19
CA LYS A 272 26.15 4.14 7.18
C LYS A 272 27.53 3.69 7.65
N LYS A 273 27.74 2.38 7.76
CA LYS A 273 29.02 1.73 8.06
C LYS A 273 29.40 0.78 6.93
#